data_AF-A0A3R9FN44-F1
#
_entry.id   AF-A0A3R9FN44-F1
#
_cell.length_a   1.000
_cell.length_b   1.000
_cell.length_c   1.000
_cell.angle_alpha   90.00
_cell.angle_beta   90.00
_cell.angle_gamma   90.00
#
_symmetry.space_group_name_H-M   'P 1'
#
loop_
_entity.id
_entity.type
_entity.pdbx_description
1 polymer ?
#
loop_
_entity_poly.entity_id
_entity_poly.type
_entity_poly.pdbx_seq_one_letter_code
_entity_poly.pdbx_strand_id
1 'polypeptide(L)'
;MISALYASILAVLMIWLSFQVIKQRRSAKVAYADGGVNALQVARSAHSNAVDYIPITLILLVLVEFNGASPWMIHVIAILFVVGRVIHAKAILAESLKGRIQGMKLTFLSMALLIALNLVYLPYSQLW
;
A
#
# COMPACT_ATOMS: atom_id res chain seq x y z
N MET A 1 -18.08 -6.36 -5.00
CA MET A 1 -16.90 -5.50 -5.16
C MET A 1 -15.69 -6.20 -4.53
N ILE A 2 -14.82 -6.75 -5.36
CA ILE A 2 -13.57 -7.42 -4.96
C ILE A 2 -12.60 -6.42 -4.36
N SER A 3 -12.50 -5.21 -4.93
CA SER A 3 -11.67 -4.12 -4.43
C SER A 3 -11.96 -3.77 -2.96
N ALA A 4 -13.23 -3.84 -2.53
CA ALA A 4 -13.63 -3.57 -1.14
C ALA A 4 -12.96 -4.52 -0.13
N LEU A 5 -12.86 -5.83 -0.48
CA LEU A 5 -12.18 -6.81 0.37
C LEU A 5 -10.71 -6.43 0.59
N TYR A 6 -9.99 -6.11 -0.49
CA TYR A 6 -8.57 -5.77 -0.40
C TYR A 6 -8.35 -4.40 0.23
N ALA A 7 -9.27 -3.44 0.02
CA ALA A 7 -9.27 -2.17 0.73
C ALA A 7 -9.38 -2.37 2.24
N SER A 8 -10.28 -3.24 2.71
CA SER A 8 -10.41 -3.56 4.14
C SER A 8 -9.14 -4.19 4.71
N ILE A 9 -8.53 -5.15 3.99
CA ILE A 9 -7.28 -5.80 4.43
C ILE A 9 -6.14 -4.78 4.55
N LEU A 10 -5.99 -3.90 3.55
CA LEU A 10 -4.94 -2.88 3.54
C LEU A 10 -5.20 -1.79 4.58
N ALA A 11 -6.46 -1.45 4.86
CA ALA A 11 -6.81 -0.55 5.94
C ALA A 11 -6.40 -1.12 7.30
N VAL A 12 -6.62 -2.43 7.54
CA VAL A 12 -6.12 -3.11 8.76
C VAL A 12 -4.59 -2.99 8.86
N LEU A 13 -3.86 -3.18 7.76
CA LEU A 13 -2.41 -2.98 7.73
C LEU A 13 -2.00 -1.55 8.09
N MET A 14 -2.70 -0.55 7.54
CA MET A 14 -2.45 0.87 7.84
C MET A 14 -2.71 1.19 9.31
N ILE A 15 -3.80 0.67 9.88
CA ILE A 15 -4.14 0.81 11.30
C ILE A 15 -3.05 0.18 12.17
N TRP A 16 -2.59 -1.03 11.84
CA TRP A 16 -1.49 -1.67 12.57
C TRP A 16 -0.21 -0.82 12.54
N LEU A 17 0.14 -0.25 11.39
CA LEU A 17 1.29 0.67 11.28
C LEU A 17 1.09 1.95 12.11
N SER A 18 -0.13 2.52 12.14
CA SER A 18 -0.45 3.65 13.00
C SER A 18 -0.22 3.33 14.48
N PHE A 19 -0.61 2.12 14.92
CA PHE A 19 -0.34 1.68 16.29
C PHE A 19 1.16 1.58 16.60
N GLN A 20 1.99 1.15 15.65
CA GLN A 20 3.46 1.16 15.84
C GLN A 20 3.97 2.58 16.05
N VAL A 21 3.51 3.56 15.26
CA VAL A 21 3.87 4.98 15.44
C VAL A 21 3.41 5.51 16.80
N ILE A 22 2.17 5.24 17.20
CA ILE A 22 1.61 5.68 18.48
C ILE A 22 2.40 5.10 19.65
N LYS A 23 2.75 3.81 19.59
CA LYS A 23 3.57 3.14 20.61
C LYS A 23 4.91 3.84 20.80
N GLN A 24 5.63 4.10 19.70
CA GLN A 24 6.92 4.76 19.78
C GLN A 24 6.80 6.22 20.25
N ARG A 25 5.76 6.94 19.82
CA ARG A 25 5.51 8.31 20.25
C ARG A 25 5.27 8.43 21.74
N ARG A 26 4.44 7.54 22.30
CA ARG A 26 4.17 7.49 23.74
C ARG A 26 5.41 7.14 24.54
N SER A 27 6.21 6.17 24.07
CA SER A 27 7.46 5.77 24.72
C SER A 27 8.50 6.89 24.73
N ALA A 28 8.62 7.62 23.61
CA ALA A 28 9.61 8.70 23.45
C ALA A 28 9.16 10.04 24.05
N LYS A 29 7.88 10.19 24.45
CA LYS A 29 7.29 11.46 24.90
C LYS A 29 7.48 12.63 23.91
N VAL A 30 7.49 12.32 22.61
CA VAL A 30 7.68 13.30 21.52
C VAL A 30 6.32 13.72 20.95
N ALA A 31 5.97 14.99 21.03
CA ALA A 31 4.70 15.50 20.50
C ALA A 31 4.69 15.56 18.96
N TYR A 32 5.73 16.13 18.36
CA TYR A 32 5.80 16.43 16.92
C TYR A 32 7.03 15.80 16.25
N ALA A 33 6.93 15.58 14.95
CA ALA A 33 7.98 14.93 14.16
C ALA A 33 8.41 13.56 14.78
N ASP A 34 9.71 13.29 14.78
CA ASP A 34 10.36 12.10 15.34
C ASP A 34 11.23 12.41 16.58
N GLY A 35 11.53 13.68 16.86
CA GLY A 35 12.32 14.09 18.01
C GLY A 35 13.73 13.49 18.05
N GLY A 36 14.29 13.09 16.90
CA GLY A 36 15.58 12.42 16.80
C GLY A 36 15.56 10.94 17.24
N VAL A 37 14.38 10.39 17.57
CA VAL A 37 14.26 8.99 17.99
C VAL A 37 14.18 8.09 16.77
N ASN A 38 15.24 7.34 16.52
CA ASN A 38 15.36 6.45 15.36
C ASN A 38 14.17 5.47 15.25
N ALA A 39 13.75 4.82 16.34
CA ALA A 39 12.60 3.90 16.32
C ALA A 39 11.29 4.59 15.87
N LEU A 40 11.08 5.85 16.24
CA LEU A 40 9.92 6.64 15.80
C LEU A 40 10.07 7.05 14.33
N GLN A 41 11.28 7.40 13.90
CA GLN A 41 11.59 7.67 12.49
C GLN A 41 11.27 6.45 11.61
N VAL A 42 11.75 5.26 11.98
CA VAL A 42 11.50 4.00 11.27
C VAL A 42 10.01 3.67 11.21
N ALA A 43 9.30 3.74 12.34
CA ALA A 43 7.86 3.48 12.38
C ALA A 43 7.07 4.48 11.52
N ARG A 44 7.42 5.77 11.56
CA ARG A 44 6.82 6.80 10.70
C ARG A 44 7.11 6.54 9.22
N SER A 45 8.34 6.14 8.85
CA SER A 45 8.67 5.81 7.47
C SER A 45 7.86 4.61 6.95
N ALA A 46 7.63 3.59 7.78
CA ALA A 46 6.78 2.46 7.41
C ALA A 46 5.33 2.90 7.15
N HIS A 47 4.76 3.72 8.04
CA HIS A 47 3.40 4.22 7.94
C HIS A 47 3.21 5.21 6.78
N SER A 48 4.09 6.22 6.65
CA SER A 48 4.03 7.22 5.57
C SER A 48 4.04 6.53 4.21
N ASN A 49 4.96 5.58 3.99
CA ASN A 49 5.01 4.84 2.74
C ASN A 49 3.72 4.04 2.48
N ALA A 50 3.06 3.52 3.52
CA ALA A 50 1.75 2.87 3.36
C ALA A 50 0.68 3.88 2.90
N VAL A 51 0.64 5.06 3.50
CA VAL A 51 -0.27 6.15 3.13
C VAL A 51 0.02 6.69 1.72
N ASP A 52 1.28 6.68 1.27
CA ASP A 52 1.64 7.19 -0.06
C ASP A 52 1.24 6.23 -1.19
N TYR A 53 1.35 4.92 -0.97
CA TYR A 53 1.15 3.92 -2.03
C TYR A 53 -0.19 3.19 -1.98
N ILE A 54 -0.76 2.92 -0.80
CA ILE A 54 -2.01 2.14 -0.68
C ILE A 54 -3.21 2.86 -1.30
N PRO A 55 -3.49 4.14 -0.98
CA PRO A 55 -4.70 4.81 -1.47
C PRO A 55 -4.74 4.92 -2.99
N ILE A 56 -3.65 5.38 -3.62
CA ILE A 56 -3.61 5.52 -5.08
C ILE A 56 -3.74 4.18 -5.79
N THR A 57 -3.14 3.11 -5.24
CA THR A 57 -3.24 1.78 -5.84
C THR A 57 -4.65 1.19 -5.67
N LEU A 58 -5.31 1.44 -4.52
CA LEU A 58 -6.71 1.06 -4.32
C LEU A 58 -7.65 1.80 -5.27
N ILE A 59 -7.40 3.09 -5.54
CA ILE A 59 -8.15 3.85 -6.56
C ILE A 59 -8.01 3.17 -7.92
N LEU A 60 -6.78 2.85 -8.35
CA LEU A 60 -6.55 2.14 -9.62
C LEU A 60 -7.25 0.76 -9.68
N LEU A 61 -7.26 0.03 -8.56
CA LEU A 61 -7.93 -1.27 -8.46
C LEU A 61 -9.45 -1.15 -8.54
N VAL A 62 -10.03 -0.14 -7.90
CA VAL A 62 -11.47 0.15 -7.96
C VAL A 62 -11.86 0.55 -9.38
N LEU A 63 -11.10 1.45 -10.02
CA LEU A 63 -11.37 1.90 -11.39
C LEU A 63 -11.35 0.75 -12.39
N VAL A 64 -10.36 -0.15 -12.29
CA VAL A 64 -10.28 -1.29 -13.20
C VAL A 64 -11.42 -2.30 -12.99
N GLU A 65 -11.89 -2.47 -11.76
CA GLU A 65 -13.08 -3.27 -11.44
C GLU A 65 -14.34 -2.65 -12.05
N PHE A 66 -14.50 -1.33 -11.90
CA PHE A 66 -15.64 -0.60 -12.48
C PHE A 66 -15.64 -0.63 -14.01
N ASN A 67 -14.47 -0.63 -14.64
CA ASN A 67 -14.33 -0.74 -16.10
C ASN A 67 -14.52 -2.19 -16.62
N GLY A 68 -14.89 -3.13 -15.76
CA GLY A 68 -15.28 -4.48 -16.17
C GLY A 68 -14.11 -5.44 -16.42
N ALA A 69 -12.93 -5.18 -15.83
CA ALA A 69 -11.84 -6.16 -15.88
C ALA A 69 -12.23 -7.51 -15.27
N SER A 70 -11.61 -8.56 -15.80
CA SER A 70 -11.93 -9.92 -15.36
C SER A 70 -11.64 -10.10 -13.86
N PRO A 71 -12.56 -10.67 -13.06
CA PRO A 71 -12.40 -10.85 -11.61
C PRO A 71 -11.09 -11.50 -11.18
N TRP A 72 -10.60 -12.50 -11.92
CA TRP A 72 -9.37 -13.21 -11.57
C TRP A 72 -8.13 -12.32 -11.67
N MET A 73 -8.08 -11.40 -12.64
CA MET A 73 -6.95 -10.46 -12.81
C MET A 73 -6.87 -9.51 -11.62
N ILE A 74 -8.03 -9.02 -11.18
CA ILE A 74 -8.18 -8.14 -10.02
C ILE A 74 -7.68 -8.85 -8.76
N HIS A 75 -8.11 -10.10 -8.52
CA HIS A 75 -7.64 -10.89 -7.37
C HIS A 75 -6.13 -11.11 -7.38
N VAL A 76 -5.55 -11.52 -8.51
CA VAL A 76 -4.11 -11.78 -8.62
C VAL A 76 -3.30 -10.53 -8.30
N ILE A 77 -3.65 -9.40 -8.92
CA ILE A 77 -2.91 -8.14 -8.71
C ILE A 77 -3.11 -7.61 -7.28
N ALA A 78 -4.31 -7.73 -6.72
CA ALA A 78 -4.57 -7.28 -5.37
C ALA A 78 -3.86 -8.13 -4.31
N ILE A 79 -3.77 -9.45 -4.50
CA ILE A 79 -2.98 -10.35 -3.63
C ILE A 79 -1.50 -9.97 -3.72
N LEU A 80 -0.98 -9.79 -4.94
CA LEU A 80 0.41 -9.39 -5.18
C LEU A 80 0.73 -8.08 -4.44
N PHE A 81 -0.19 -7.10 -4.52
CA PHE A 81 -0.06 -5.83 -3.85
C PHE A 81 -0.06 -5.97 -2.33
N VAL A 82 -1.03 -6.69 -1.75
CA VAL A 82 -1.10 -6.94 -0.31
C VAL A 82 0.18 -7.60 0.21
N VAL A 83 0.65 -8.65 -0.46
CA VAL A 83 1.90 -9.35 -0.09
C VAL A 83 3.09 -8.38 -0.14
N GLY A 84 3.20 -7.59 -1.21
CA GLY A 84 4.22 -6.55 -1.33
C GLY A 84 4.20 -5.55 -0.18
N ARG A 85 3.02 -5.05 0.21
CA ARG A 85 2.85 -4.10 1.32
C ARG A 85 3.20 -4.70 2.67
N VAL A 86 2.83 -5.95 2.94
CA VAL A 86 3.17 -6.64 4.19
C VAL A 86 4.68 -6.89 4.29
N ILE A 87 5.31 -7.38 3.22
CA ILE A 87 6.77 -7.58 3.18
C ILE A 87 7.49 -6.25 3.40
N HIS A 88 7.09 -5.20 2.67
CA HIS A 88 7.70 -3.88 2.78
C HIS A 88 7.60 -3.29 4.19
N ALA A 89 6.39 -3.32 4.77
CA ALA A 89 6.12 -2.81 6.11
C ALA A 89 6.95 -3.52 7.18
N LYS A 90 6.96 -4.86 7.16
CA LYS A 90 7.78 -5.66 8.09
C LYS A 90 9.26 -5.40 7.90
N ALA A 91 9.71 -5.25 6.66
CA ALA A 91 11.12 -4.99 6.35
C ALA A 91 11.59 -3.60 6.81
N ILE A 92 10.76 -2.56 6.72
CA ILE A 92 11.10 -1.26 7.30
C ILE A 92 11.23 -1.38 8.82
N LEU A 93 10.25 -1.99 9.49
CA LEU A 93 10.25 -2.13 10.95
C LEU A 93 11.41 -2.99 11.47
N ALA A 94 11.90 -3.93 10.66
CA ALA A 94 13.07 -4.75 10.95
C ALA A 94 14.39 -4.15 10.38
N GLU A 95 14.34 -2.93 9.84
CA GLU A 95 15.48 -2.23 9.22
C GLU A 95 16.20 -3.05 8.12
N SER A 96 15.47 -3.96 7.47
CA SER A 96 16.00 -4.87 6.44
C SER A 96 15.90 -4.25 5.05
N LEU A 97 17.04 -3.87 4.49
CA LEU A 97 17.09 -3.28 3.14
C LEU A 97 16.60 -4.23 2.05
N LYS A 98 16.96 -5.52 2.13
CA LYS A 98 16.57 -6.53 1.13
C LYS A 98 15.05 -6.68 1.02
N GLY A 99 14.38 -6.80 2.18
CA GLY A 99 12.92 -6.91 2.22
C GLY A 99 12.21 -5.63 1.75
N ARG A 100 12.80 -4.46 2.02
CA ARG A 100 12.29 -3.17 1.50
C ARG A 100 12.30 -3.14 -0.02
N ILE A 101 13.43 -3.52 -0.64
CA ILE A 101 13.55 -3.53 -2.10
C ILE A 101 12.55 -4.52 -2.73
N GLN A 102 12.44 -5.73 -2.17
CA GLN A 102 11.51 -6.74 -2.68
C GLN A 102 10.04 -6.28 -2.57
N GLY A 103 9.63 -5.75 -1.41
CA GLY A 103 8.28 -5.25 -1.21
C GLY A 103 7.93 -4.07 -2.14
N MET A 104 8.89 -3.17 -2.39
CA MET A 104 8.69 -2.07 -3.35
C MET A 104 8.58 -2.56 -4.79
N LYS A 105 9.38 -3.56 -5.21
CA LYS A 105 9.25 -4.16 -6.55
C LYS A 105 7.84 -4.71 -6.79
N LEU A 106 7.28 -5.43 -5.81
CA LEU A 106 5.91 -5.95 -5.89
C LEU A 106 4.87 -4.83 -5.91
N THR A 107 5.08 -3.77 -5.12
CA THR A 107 4.21 -2.57 -5.10
C THR A 107 4.18 -1.93 -6.49
N PHE A 108 5.34 -1.62 -7.06
CA PHE A 108 5.44 -0.99 -8.39
C PHE A 108 4.96 -1.88 -9.52
N LEU A 109 5.23 -3.19 -9.46
CA LEU A 109 4.69 -4.13 -10.43
C LEU A 109 3.16 -4.13 -10.42
N SER A 110 2.55 -4.17 -9.23
CA SER A 110 1.09 -4.13 -9.09
C SER A 110 0.51 -2.83 -9.65
N MET A 111 1.14 -1.69 -9.34
CA MET A 111 0.72 -0.39 -9.89
C MET A 111 0.84 -0.34 -11.41
N ALA A 112 1.97 -0.80 -11.97
CA ALA A 112 2.18 -0.82 -13.42
C ALA A 112 1.15 -1.68 -14.14
N LEU A 113 0.83 -2.86 -13.58
CA LEU A 113 -0.22 -3.73 -14.12
C LEU A 113 -1.60 -3.07 -14.05
N LEU A 114 -1.94 -2.41 -12.94
CA LEU A 114 -3.21 -1.70 -12.83
C LEU A 114 -3.29 -0.52 -13.78
N ILE A 115 -2.21 0.23 -13.98
CA ILE A 115 -2.14 1.31 -14.97
C ILE A 115 -2.40 0.74 -16.37
N ALA A 116 -1.67 -0.31 -16.75
CA ALA A 116 -1.84 -0.95 -18.05
C ALA A 116 -3.27 -1.45 -18.26
N LEU A 117 -3.86 -2.12 -17.26
CA LEU A 117 -5.24 -2.58 -17.35
C LEU A 117 -6.25 -1.43 -17.39
N ASN A 118 -6.06 -0.36 -16.62
CA ASN A 118 -6.94 0.80 -16.68
C ASN A 118 -6.92 1.45 -18.07
N LEU A 119 -5.77 1.50 -18.74
CA LEU A 119 -5.67 1.98 -20.12
C LEU A 119 -6.36 1.01 -21.09
N VAL A 120 -6.14 -0.29 -20.97
CA VAL A 120 -6.78 -1.30 -21.85
C VAL A 120 -8.30 -1.31 -21.71
N TYR A 121 -8.82 -1.20 -20.49
CA TYR A 121 -10.26 -1.25 -20.19
C TYR A 121 -10.93 0.13 -20.19
N LEU A 122 -10.20 1.20 -20.52
CA LEU A 122 -10.77 2.54 -20.54
C LEU A 122 -11.91 2.61 -21.58
N PRO A 123 -13.10 3.14 -21.24
CA PRO A 123 -14.20 3.28 -22.19
C PRO A 123 -13.92 4.44 -23.15
N TYR A 124 -13.03 4.23 -24.12
CA TYR A 124 -12.56 5.27 -25.04
C TYR A 124 -13.69 5.96 -25.80
N SER A 125 -14.79 5.25 -26.09
CA SER A 125 -15.97 5.82 -26.75
C SER A 125 -16.75 6.84 -25.92
N GLN A 126 -16.46 6.97 -24.62
CA GLN A 126 -17.11 7.91 -23.71
C GLN A 126 -16.24 9.14 -23.40
N LEU A 127 -15.05 9.24 -24.00
CA LEU A 127 -14.09 10.32 -23.70
C LEU A 127 -14.38 11.63 -24.46
N TRP A 128 -15.19 11.60 -25.52
CA TRP A 128 -15.53 12.76 -26.36
C TRP A 128 -16.96 12.65 -26.91
#